data_AF-A0A2V6NNA2-F1
#
_entry.id   AF-A0A2V6NNA2-F1
#
_cell.length_a   1.000
_cell.length_b   1.000
_cell.length_c   1.000
_cell.angle_alpha   90.00
_cell.angle_beta   90.00
_cell.angle_gamma   90.00
#
_symmetry.space_group_name_H-M   'P 1'
#
loop_
_entity.id
_entity.type
_entity.pdbx_description
1 polymer ?
#
loop_
_entity_poly.entity_id
_entity_poly.type
_entity_poly.pdbx_seq_one_letter_code
_entity_poly.pdbx_strand_id
1 'polypeptide(L)' 'LATTLTEQRERAMLFRELATLRADAPISTDVDLLRWTRPRADFAAWSERLGTPPIHERASILAAARAAVMR' A
#
# COMPACT_ATOMS: atom_id res chain seq x y z
N LEU A 1 5.88 12.77 37.09
CA LEU A 1 6.14 12.57 35.65
C LEU A 1 7.60 12.19 35.37
N ALA A 2 8.59 12.95 35.87
CA ALA A 2 10.01 12.66 35.64
C ALA A 2 10.46 11.28 36.17
N THR A 3 9.98 10.86 37.35
CA THR A 3 10.30 9.54 37.94
C THR A 3 9.88 8.38 37.05
N THR A 4 8.64 8.39 36.55
CA THR A 4 8.11 7.33 35.67
C THR A 4 8.88 7.22 34.36
N LEU A 5 9.30 8.35 33.77
CA LEU A 5 10.12 8.36 32.55
C LEU A 5 11.52 7.77 32.81
N THR A 6 12.12 8.06 33.96
CA THR A 6 13.41 7.47 34.36
C THR A 6 13.27 5.96 34.60
N GLU A 7 12.26 5.54 35.34
CA GLU A 7 12.01 4.12 35.67
C GLU A 7 11.63 3.27 34.46
N GLN A 8 10.92 3.84 33.47
CA GLN A 8 10.46 3.11 32.28
C GLN A 8 11.28 3.44 31.03
N ARG A 9 12.46 4.04 31.20
CA ARG A 9 13.28 4.54 30.07
C ARG A 9 13.56 3.47 29.01
N GLU A 10 13.89 2.25 29.42
CA GLU A 10 14.14 1.14 28.49
C GLU A 10 12.90 0.79 27.67
N ARG A 11 11.73 0.69 28.31
CA ARG A 11 10.46 0.41 27.62
C ARG A 11 10.06 1.55 26.69
N ALA A 12 10.29 2.80 27.10
CA ALA A 12 10.03 3.96 26.25
C ALA A 12 10.91 3.94 24.98
N MET A 13 12.18 3.53 25.10
CA MET A 13 13.06 3.37 23.94
C MET A 13 12.61 2.21 23.03
N LEU A 14 12.18 1.10 23.61
CA LEU A 14 11.61 -0.02 22.83
C LEU A 14 10.35 0.40 22.08
N PHE A 15 9.42 1.11 22.71
CA PHE A 15 8.22 1.59 22.03
C PHE A 15 8.54 2.60 20.93
N ARG A 16 9.55 3.45 21.14
CA ARG A 16 10.05 4.33 20.07
C ARG A 16 10.56 3.50 18.89
N GLU A 17 11.35 2.47 19.14
CA GLU A 17 11.88 1.59 18.07
C GLU A 17 10.74 0.91 17.29
N LEU A 18 9.79 0.29 18.00
CA LEU A 18 8.66 -0.41 17.40
C LEU A 18 7.70 0.52 16.64
N ALA A 19 7.53 1.75 17.12
CA ALA A 19 6.70 2.75 16.45
C ALA A 19 7.43 3.45 15.30
N THR A 20 8.74 3.25 15.14
CA THR A 20 9.51 3.82 14.05
C THR A 20 9.37 2.95 12.80
N LEU A 21 8.81 3.51 11.73
CA LEU A 21 8.75 2.84 10.44
C LEU A 21 10.17 2.59 9.92
N ARG A 22 10.47 1.32 9.59
CA ARG A 22 11.72 0.94 8.94
C ARG A 22 11.63 1.12 7.43
N ALA A 23 12.43 2.04 6.88
CA ALA A 23 12.55 2.27 5.44
C ALA A 23 13.56 1.36 4.74
N ASP A 24 14.37 0.61 5.50
CA ASP A 24 15.48 -0.22 5.04
C ASP A 24 15.18 -1.73 5.12
N ALA A 25 13.94 -2.09 5.41
CA ALA A 25 13.55 -3.49 5.50
C ALA A 25 13.76 -4.15 4.12
N PRO A 26 14.43 -5.33 4.05
CA PRO A 26 14.64 -6.01 2.79
C PRO A 26 13.28 -6.45 2.22
N ILE A 27 12.82 -5.75 1.19
CA ILE A 27 11.64 -6.14 0.41
C ILE A 27 12.08 -7.12 -0.68
N SER A 28 11.32 -8.18 -0.88
CA SER A 28 11.66 -9.25 -1.83
C SER A 28 11.43 -8.87 -3.30
N THR A 29 10.98 -7.66 -3.60
CA THR A 29 10.53 -7.25 -4.94
C THR A 29 10.83 -5.78 -5.21
N ASP A 30 11.31 -5.49 -6.42
CA ASP A 30 11.46 -4.14 -6.93
C ASP A 30 10.09 -3.45 -7.03
N VAL A 31 9.97 -2.27 -6.43
CA VAL A 31 8.72 -1.49 -6.37
C VAL A 31 8.21 -1.18 -7.78
N ASP A 32 9.08 -0.99 -8.76
CA ASP A 32 8.67 -0.74 -10.14
C ASP A 32 7.96 -1.94 -10.77
N LEU A 33 8.25 -3.17 -10.34
CA LEU A 33 7.52 -4.37 -10.78
C LEU A 33 6.09 -4.43 -10.22
N LEU A 34 5.81 -3.74 -9.12
CA LEU A 34 4.47 -3.62 -8.54
C LEU A 34 3.63 -2.54 -9.22
N ARG A 35 4.19 -1.84 -10.23
CA ARG A 35 3.48 -0.79 -10.97
C ARG A 35 2.23 -1.37 -11.63
N TRP A 36 1.08 -0.87 -11.19
CA TRP A 36 -0.20 -1.23 -11.79
C TRP A 36 -0.30 -0.70 -13.24
N THR A 37 -0.74 -1.56 -14.16
CA THR A 37 -0.90 -1.23 -15.59
C THR A 37 -2.34 -1.29 -16.06
N ARG A 38 -3.06 -2.36 -15.70
CA ARG A 38 -4.46 -2.59 -16.10
C ARG A 38 -5.19 -3.48 -15.10
N PRO A 39 -6.55 -3.44 -15.05
CA PRO A 39 -7.30 -4.43 -14.29
C PRO A 39 -7.07 -5.83 -14.88
N ARG A 40 -7.09 -6.84 -14.01
CA ARG A 40 -7.07 -8.25 -14.45
C ARG A 40 -8.42 -8.63 -15.07
N ALA A 41 -8.44 -9.69 -15.87
CA ALA A 41 -9.65 -10.16 -16.54
C ALA A 41 -10.78 -10.53 -15.57
N ASP A 42 -10.43 -11.01 -14.37
CA ASP A 42 -11.38 -11.37 -13.31
C ASP A 42 -11.93 -10.16 -12.53
N PHE A 43 -11.38 -8.96 -12.75
CA PHE A 43 -11.71 -7.77 -11.95
C PHE A 43 -13.18 -7.35 -12.07
N ALA A 44 -13.80 -7.52 -13.24
CA ALA A 44 -15.23 -7.24 -13.44
C ALA A 44 -16.12 -8.11 -12.55
N ALA A 45 -15.81 -9.41 -12.45
CA ALA A 45 -16.55 -10.32 -11.58
C ALA A 45 -16.41 -9.93 -10.10
N TRP A 46 -15.23 -9.44 -9.69
CA TRP A 46 -15.00 -8.95 -8.34
C TRP A 46 -15.74 -7.65 -8.03
N SER A 47 -15.81 -6.70 -8.98
CA SER A 47 -16.56 -5.45 -8.76
C SER A 47 -18.05 -5.71 -8.56
N GLU A 48 -18.63 -6.67 -9.29
CA GLU A 48 -20.01 -7.12 -9.08
C GLU A 48 -20.19 -7.73 -7.69
N ARG A 49 -19.32 -8.66 -7.30
CA ARG A 49 -19.37 -9.33 -5.99
C ARG A 49 -19.23 -8.37 -4.80
N LEU A 50 -18.46 -7.29 -4.97
CA LEU A 50 -18.25 -6.27 -3.94
C LEU A 50 -19.31 -5.16 -3.96
N GLY A 51 -20.32 -5.25 -4.85
CA GLY A 51 -21.38 -4.25 -4.95
C GLY A 51 -20.91 -2.89 -5.45
N THR A 52 -19.80 -2.86 -6.20
CA THR A 52 -19.23 -1.62 -6.77
C THR A 52 -18.93 -1.72 -8.27
N PRO A 53 -19.89 -2.13 -9.14
CA PRO A 53 -19.65 -2.31 -10.59
C PRO A 53 -18.92 -1.15 -11.30
N PRO A 54 -19.21 0.15 -10.99
CA PRO A 54 -18.54 1.27 -11.67
C PRO A 54 -17.02 1.32 -11.50
N ILE A 55 -16.46 0.62 -10.50
CA ILE A 55 -15.01 0.61 -10.28
C ILE A 55 -14.27 -0.12 -11.42
N HIS A 56 -14.90 -1.12 -12.05
CA HIS A 56 -14.32 -1.80 -13.19
C HIS A 56 -14.16 -0.86 -14.39
N GLU A 57 -15.21 -0.11 -14.71
CA GLU A 57 -15.20 0.88 -15.79
C GLU A 57 -14.11 1.94 -15.57
N ARG A 58 -14.06 2.52 -14.37
CA ARG A 58 -13.04 3.52 -14.01
C ARG A 58 -11.62 2.97 -14.12
N ALA A 59 -11.39 1.74 -13.68
CA ALA A 59 -10.10 1.08 -13.82
C ALA A 59 -9.72 0.85 -15.29
N SER A 60 -10.68 0.45 -16.13
CA SER A 60 -10.48 0.26 -17.57
C SER A 60 -10.13 1.58 -18.28
N ILE A 61 -10.83 2.67 -17.97
CA ILE A 61 -10.52 4.01 -18.49
C ILE A 61 -9.10 4.45 -18.09
N LEU A 62 -8.73 4.27 -16.82
CA LEU A 62 -7.41 4.64 -16.33
C LEU A 62 -6.29 3.84 -17.01
N ALA A 63 -6.52 2.55 -17.24
CA ALA A 63 -5.57 1.69 -17.95
C ALA A 63 -5.35 2.16 -19.40
N ALA A 64 -6.44 2.51 -20.10
CA ALA A 64 -6.36 3.05 -21.46
C ALA A 64 -5.61 4.38 -21.52
N ALA A 65 -5.91 5.31 -20.60
CA ALA A 65 -5.22 6.59 -20.50
C ALA A 65 -3.70 6.42 -20.25
N ARG A 66 -3.32 5.50 -19.36
CA ARG A 66 -1.91 5.20 -19.08
C ARG A 66 -1.18 4.56 -20.26
N ALA A 67 -1.84 3.65 -20.98
CA ALA A 67 -1.28 3.05 -22.19
C ALA A 67 -1.06 4.09 -23.30
N ALA A 68 -1.89 5.13 -23.37
CA ALA A 68 -1.72 6.23 -24.34
C ALA A 68 -0.55 7.16 -23.99
N VAL A 69 -0.28 7.40 -22.70
CA VAL A 69 0.85 8.23 -22.23
C VAL A 69 2.20 7.52 -22.38
N MET A 70 2.22 6.18 -22.30
CA MET A 70 3.44 5.38 -22.41
C MET A 70 3.84 5.04 -23.85
N ARG A 71 3.04 5.45 -24.85
CA ARG A 71 3.27 5.21 -26.27
C ARG A 71 3.89 6.44 -26.93
#